data_AF-F0XX37-F1
#
_entry.id   AF-F0XX37-F1
#
_cell.length_a   1.000
_cell.length_b   1.000
_cell.length_c   1.000
_cell.angle_alpha   90.00
_cell.angle_beta   90.00
_cell.angle_gamma   90.00
#
_symmetry.space_group_name_H-M   'P 1'
#
loop_
_entity.id
_entity.type
_entity.pdbx_description
1 polymer ?
#
loop_
_entity_poly.entity_id
_entity_poly.type
_entity_poly.pdbx_seq_one_letter_code
_entity_poly.pdbx_strand_id
1 'polypeptide(L)'
;METAQVEQFGDEMMTNMIAEFERLGQKEDFNQIVENMMRQLLARDLMYEPMKLVCDKYPEWLAEKYESLSKEEYVRYGTQYQYFQRVVAVYETEPDNFPRLMELLQDLQKYGQVPSEIIKELAPALEFGADGMPVMNMGDNFFPKEGAVPGMPGLPVPDADSAQCSVM
;
A
#
# COMPACT_ATOMS: atom_id res chain seq x y z
N MET A 1 -30.14 41.98 -17.39
CA MET A 1 -29.30 42.09 -16.17
C MET A 1 -29.33 40.80 -15.34
N GLU A 2 -29.77 39.66 -15.89
CA GLU A 2 -30.00 38.41 -15.13
C GLU A 2 -28.86 37.38 -15.24
N THR A 3 -27.97 37.50 -16.22
CA THR A 3 -26.89 36.51 -16.45
C THR A 3 -25.78 36.57 -15.39
N ALA A 4 -25.43 37.76 -14.90
CA ALA A 4 -24.36 37.94 -13.91
C ALA A 4 -24.71 37.38 -12.52
N GLN A 5 -25.99 37.30 -12.14
CA GLN A 5 -26.40 36.75 -10.83
C GLN A 5 -26.33 35.22 -10.78
N VAL A 6 -26.53 34.55 -11.93
CA VAL A 6 -26.46 33.08 -12.02
C VAL A 6 -25.01 32.59 -12.00
N GLU A 7 -24.10 33.33 -12.64
CA GLU A 7 -22.65 33.05 -12.58
C GLU A 7 -22.10 33.28 -11.18
N GLN A 8 -22.49 34.37 -10.51
CA GLN A 8 -22.06 34.68 -9.15
C GLN A 8 -22.57 33.66 -8.12
N PHE A 9 -23.80 33.17 -8.28
CA PHE A 9 -24.36 32.10 -7.45
C PHE A 9 -23.68 30.74 -7.70
N GLY A 10 -23.28 30.46 -8.94
CA GLY A 10 -22.50 29.27 -9.30
C GLY A 10 -21.09 29.30 -8.71
N ASP A 11 -20.42 30.44 -8.75
CA ASP A 11 -19.08 30.63 -8.17
C ASP A 11 -19.10 30.53 -6.64
N GLU A 12 -20.11 31.09 -5.98
CA GLU A 12 -20.25 31.00 -4.52
C GLU A 12 -20.56 29.56 -4.08
N MET A 13 -21.38 28.83 -4.85
CA MET A 13 -21.65 27.41 -4.61
C MET A 13 -20.40 26.54 -4.86
N MET A 14 -19.62 26.82 -5.89
CA MET A 14 -18.35 26.13 -6.16
C MET A 14 -17.30 26.43 -5.09
N THR A 15 -17.22 27.67 -4.61
CA THR A 15 -16.32 28.09 -3.53
C THR A 15 -16.68 27.39 -2.22
N ASN A 16 -17.97 27.31 -1.90
CA ASN A 16 -18.44 26.58 -0.71
C ASN A 16 -18.14 25.08 -0.82
N MET A 17 -18.29 24.48 -2.00
CA MET A 17 -17.96 23.08 -2.23
C MET A 17 -16.45 22.81 -2.10
N ILE A 18 -15.59 23.71 -2.59
CA ILE A 18 -14.13 23.62 -2.41
C ILE A 18 -13.75 23.78 -0.93
N ALA A 19 -14.33 24.75 -0.22
CA ALA A 19 -14.07 24.96 1.20
C ALA A 19 -14.56 23.78 2.06
N GLU A 20 -15.67 23.14 1.69
CA GLU A 20 -16.17 21.95 2.37
C GLU A 20 -15.29 20.72 2.08
N PHE A 21 -14.77 20.60 0.85
CA PHE A 21 -13.78 19.60 0.48
C PHE A 21 -12.43 19.82 1.19
N GLU A 22 -11.97 21.06 1.36
CA GLU A 22 -10.79 21.39 2.16
C GLU A 22 -11.01 21.20 3.66
N ARG A 23 -12.25 21.40 4.14
CA ARG A 23 -12.63 21.12 5.53
C ARG A 23 -12.65 19.62 5.82
N LEU A 24 -13.13 18.81 4.89
CA LEU A 24 -13.03 17.35 4.93
C LEU A 24 -11.61 16.84 4.63
N GLY A 25 -10.85 17.63 3.86
CA GLY A 25 -9.44 17.42 3.52
C GLY A 25 -8.48 18.07 4.51
N GLN A 26 -8.93 18.43 5.72
CA GLN A 26 -8.02 18.86 6.77
C GLN A 26 -7.04 17.72 7.02
N LYS A 27 -5.77 17.98 6.73
CA LYS A 27 -4.69 16.98 6.75
C LYS A 27 -4.66 16.20 8.08
N GLU A 28 -5.06 16.80 9.19
CA GLU A 28 -5.14 16.16 10.50
C GLU A 28 -6.23 15.08 10.60
N ASP A 29 -7.45 15.32 10.12
CA ASP A 29 -8.52 14.32 10.12
C ASP A 29 -8.19 13.18 9.14
N PHE A 30 -7.63 13.52 7.98
CA PHE A 30 -7.18 12.53 7.01
C PHE A 30 -6.05 11.64 7.56
N ASN A 31 -5.04 12.23 8.21
CA ASN A 31 -3.92 11.49 8.81
C ASN A 31 -4.40 10.51 9.89
N GLN A 32 -5.37 10.91 10.71
CA GLN A 32 -5.96 10.03 11.74
C GLN A 32 -6.71 8.84 11.14
N ILE A 33 -7.45 9.06 10.05
CA ILE A 33 -8.13 7.98 9.33
C ILE A 33 -7.11 6.99 8.77
N VAL A 34 -6.06 7.48 8.10
CA VAL A 34 -5.00 6.64 7.54
C VAL A 34 -4.29 5.85 8.64
N GLU A 35 -3.95 6.50 9.76
CA GLU A 35 -3.31 5.83 10.90
C GLU A 35 -4.20 4.72 11.47
N ASN A 36 -5.50 4.98 11.66
CA ASN A 36 -6.45 3.98 12.15
C ASN A 36 -6.62 2.80 11.19
N MET A 37 -6.66 3.04 9.89
CA MET A 37 -6.69 1.99 8.87
C MET A 37 -5.41 1.13 8.91
N MET A 38 -4.23 1.77 9.02
CA MET A 38 -2.97 1.05 9.13
C MET A 38 -2.89 0.21 10.41
N ARG A 39 -3.39 0.72 11.54
CA ARG A 39 -3.48 -0.02 12.81
C ARG A 39 -4.32 -1.28 12.69
N GLN A 40 -5.45 -1.21 11.99
CA GLN A 40 -6.28 -2.39 11.75
C GLN A 40 -5.61 -3.40 10.81
N LEU A 41 -4.93 -2.92 9.77
CA LEU A 41 -4.22 -3.79 8.83
C LEU A 41 -3.03 -4.50 9.48
N LEU A 42 -2.29 -3.79 10.34
CA LEU A 42 -1.16 -4.34 11.10
C LEU A 42 -1.58 -4.95 12.43
N ALA A 43 -2.87 -5.20 12.64
CA ALA A 43 -3.34 -5.86 13.85
C ALA A 43 -2.73 -7.26 13.93
N ARG A 44 -2.28 -7.65 15.12
CA ARG A 44 -1.70 -8.97 15.39
C ARG A 44 -2.54 -10.10 14.82
N ASP A 45 -3.85 -10.05 15.03
CA ASP A 45 -4.76 -11.13 14.64
C ASP A 45 -4.82 -11.36 13.13
N LEU A 46 -4.42 -10.36 12.33
CA LEU A 46 -4.34 -10.46 10.88
C LEU A 46 -2.89 -10.75 10.41
N MET A 47 -1.90 -10.11 11.02
CA MET A 47 -0.53 -10.07 10.50
C MET A 47 0.46 -10.99 11.21
N TYR A 48 0.18 -11.49 12.41
CA TYR A 48 1.11 -12.35 13.14
C TYR A 48 1.40 -13.66 12.38
N GLU A 49 0.34 -14.36 11.97
CA GLU A 49 0.45 -15.64 11.27
C GLU A 49 1.21 -15.54 9.93
N PRO A 50 0.88 -14.60 9.01
CA PRO A 50 1.65 -14.47 7.78
C PRO A 50 3.11 -14.09 8.04
N MET A 51 3.39 -13.20 9.00
CA MET A 51 4.77 -12.82 9.34
C MET A 51 5.59 -13.98 9.91
N LYS A 52 4.93 -14.85 10.69
CA LYS A 52 5.56 -16.06 11.22
C LYS A 52 5.86 -17.06 10.12
N LEU A 53 4.92 -17.27 9.20
CA LEU A 53 5.11 -18.20 8.09
C LEU A 53 6.20 -17.70 7.11
N VAL A 54 6.34 -16.37 6.91
CA VAL A 54 7.53 -15.78 6.24
C VAL A 54 8.81 -16.21 6.95
N CYS A 55 8.88 -16.03 8.28
CA CYS A 55 10.08 -16.39 9.06
C CYS A 55 10.44 -17.87 8.92
N ASP A 56 9.44 -18.75 8.95
CA ASP A 56 9.67 -20.19 8.90
C ASP A 56 10.25 -20.63 7.53
N LYS A 57 9.90 -19.92 6.45
CA LYS A 57 10.33 -20.22 5.08
C LYS A 57 11.69 -19.64 4.69
N TYR A 58 12.08 -18.52 5.29
CA TYR A 58 13.31 -17.83 4.94
C TYR A 58 14.60 -18.67 5.07
N PRO A 59 14.80 -19.47 6.14
CA PRO A 59 16.01 -20.27 6.29
C PRO A 59 16.20 -21.30 5.18
N GLU A 60 15.11 -21.97 4.78
CA GLU A 60 15.11 -22.95 3.68
C GLU A 60 15.42 -22.24 2.36
N TRP A 61 14.72 -21.15 2.07
CA TRP A 61 14.94 -20.37 0.85
C TRP A 61 16.38 -19.83 0.75
N LEU A 62 16.95 -19.30 1.83
CA LEU A 62 18.34 -18.84 1.85
C LEU A 62 19.32 -19.98 1.60
N ALA A 63 19.08 -21.16 2.18
CA ALA A 63 19.95 -22.33 1.96
C ALA A 63 19.91 -22.79 0.50
N GLU A 64 18.72 -22.87 -0.10
CA GLU A 64 18.55 -23.25 -1.51
C GLU A 64 19.18 -22.24 -2.47
N LYS A 65 19.08 -20.95 -2.17
CA LYS A 65 19.56 -19.89 -3.05
C LYS A 65 21.02 -19.52 -2.83
N TYR A 66 21.71 -20.12 -1.85
CA TYR A 66 23.07 -19.76 -1.46
C TYR A 66 24.05 -19.68 -2.63
N GLU A 67 24.01 -20.64 -3.56
CA GLU A 67 24.91 -20.66 -4.73
C GLU A 67 24.45 -19.73 -5.86
N SER A 68 23.17 -19.36 -5.88
CA SER A 68 22.58 -18.52 -6.92
C SER A 68 22.63 -17.02 -6.63
N LEU A 69 22.76 -16.64 -5.36
CA LEU A 69 22.79 -15.26 -4.91
C LEU A 69 24.21 -14.72 -4.86
N SER A 70 24.37 -13.44 -5.18
CA SER A 70 25.58 -12.73 -4.80
C SER A 70 25.70 -12.63 -3.28
N LYS A 71 26.93 -12.37 -2.80
CA LYS A 71 27.17 -12.20 -1.36
C LYS A 71 26.36 -11.04 -0.79
N GLU A 72 26.25 -9.95 -1.55
CA GLU A 72 25.49 -8.75 -1.19
C GLU A 72 24.00 -9.07 -1.06
N GLU A 73 23.43 -9.83 -2.00
CA GLU A 73 22.02 -10.24 -1.94
C GLU A 73 21.76 -11.20 -0.78
N TYR A 74 22.64 -12.17 -0.55
CA TYR A 74 22.50 -13.10 0.57
C TYR A 74 22.47 -12.36 1.91
N VAL A 75 23.38 -11.39 2.11
CA VAL A 75 23.40 -10.54 3.31
C VAL A 75 22.14 -9.68 3.40
N ARG A 76 21.67 -9.11 2.29
CA ARG A 76 20.45 -8.30 2.26
C ARG A 76 19.22 -9.12 2.67
N TYR A 77 19.01 -10.30 2.08
CA TYR A 77 17.89 -11.19 2.43
C TYR A 77 18.03 -11.79 3.83
N GLY A 78 19.24 -12.11 4.27
CA GLY A 78 19.50 -12.49 5.66
C GLY A 78 19.17 -11.38 6.65
N THR A 79 19.36 -10.11 6.27
CA THR A 79 18.96 -8.96 7.08
C THR A 79 17.44 -8.81 7.08
N GLN A 80 16.77 -8.94 5.92
CA GLN A 80 15.30 -8.95 5.87
C GLN A 80 14.71 -10.01 6.81
N TYR A 81 15.23 -11.23 6.79
CA TYR A 81 14.82 -12.31 7.68
C TYR A 81 14.90 -11.90 9.16
N GLN A 82 16.00 -11.26 9.60
CA GLN A 82 16.14 -10.78 10.97
C GLN A 82 15.07 -9.73 11.35
N TYR A 83 14.65 -8.87 10.41
CA TYR A 83 13.55 -7.92 10.65
C TYR A 83 12.21 -8.65 10.80
N PHE A 84 11.91 -9.64 9.97
CA PHE A 84 10.72 -10.46 10.15
C PHE A 84 10.68 -11.14 11.52
N GLN A 85 11.81 -11.70 11.98
CA GLN A 85 11.90 -12.28 13.32
C GLN A 85 11.62 -11.25 14.42
N ARG A 86 12.12 -10.02 14.27
CA ARG A 86 11.82 -8.93 15.22
C ARG A 86 10.35 -8.53 15.20
N VAL A 87 9.72 -8.45 14.02
CA VAL A 87 8.29 -8.16 13.88
C VAL A 87 7.45 -9.23 14.57
N VAL A 88 7.75 -10.51 14.34
CA VAL A 88 7.09 -11.64 15.01
C VAL A 88 7.28 -11.56 16.52
N ALA A 89 8.49 -11.27 17.00
CA ALA A 89 8.77 -11.12 18.42
C ALA A 89 7.97 -9.96 19.05
N VAL A 90 7.81 -8.83 18.35
CA VAL A 90 6.97 -7.71 18.82
C VAL A 90 5.51 -8.13 18.91
N TYR A 91 4.97 -8.86 17.93
CA TYR A 91 3.61 -9.41 18.02
C TYR A 91 3.41 -10.41 19.17
N GLU A 92 4.46 -11.07 19.65
CA GLU A 92 4.40 -12.02 20.77
C GLU A 92 4.55 -11.34 22.14
N THR A 93 5.31 -10.26 22.21
CA THR A 93 5.71 -9.63 23.47
C THR A 93 5.03 -8.30 23.74
N GLU A 94 4.82 -7.50 22.68
CA GLU A 94 4.30 -6.14 22.73
C GLU A 94 3.28 -5.90 21.58
N PRO A 95 2.18 -6.67 21.53
CA PRO A 95 1.28 -6.71 20.37
C PRO A 95 0.56 -5.40 20.05
N ASP A 96 0.41 -4.53 21.05
CA ASP A 96 -0.21 -3.20 20.90
C ASP A 96 0.81 -2.09 20.56
N ASN A 97 2.10 -2.42 20.48
CA ASN A 97 3.19 -1.46 20.21
C ASN A 97 3.29 -1.16 18.71
N PHE A 98 2.24 -0.53 18.18
CA PHE A 98 2.14 -0.14 16.78
C PHE A 98 3.27 0.77 16.29
N PRO A 99 3.74 1.80 17.04
CA PRO A 99 4.88 2.61 16.61
C PRO A 99 6.13 1.77 16.35
N ARG A 100 6.37 0.76 17.19
CA ARG A 100 7.51 -0.16 17.01
C ARG A 100 7.34 -1.07 15.80
N LEU A 101 6.12 -1.60 15.58
CA LEU A 101 5.80 -2.40 14.39
C LEU A 101 6.00 -1.57 13.11
N MET A 102 5.51 -0.33 13.11
CA MET A 102 5.69 0.63 12.02
C MET A 102 7.17 0.89 11.72
N GLU A 103 7.97 1.19 12.75
CA GLU A 103 9.41 1.42 12.61
C GLU A 103 10.11 0.21 11.96
N LEU A 104 9.84 -1.00 12.45
CA LEU A 104 10.45 -2.23 11.93
C LEU A 104 10.04 -2.51 10.48
N LEU A 105 8.76 -2.30 10.15
CA LEU A 105 8.26 -2.50 8.79
C LEU A 105 8.83 -1.45 7.83
N GLN A 106 8.96 -0.19 8.24
CA GLN A 106 9.61 0.86 7.44
C GLN A 106 11.10 0.57 7.22
N ASP A 107 11.81 0.10 8.26
CA ASP A 107 13.20 -0.30 8.14
C ASP A 107 13.39 -1.50 7.22
N LEU A 108 12.46 -2.46 7.25
CA LEU A 108 12.46 -3.63 6.38
C LEU A 108 12.46 -3.22 4.89
N GLN A 109 11.71 -2.17 4.51
CA GLN A 109 11.64 -1.68 3.13
C GLN A 109 13.01 -1.26 2.57
N LYS A 110 13.93 -0.81 3.43
CA LYS A 110 15.29 -0.40 3.03
C LYS A 110 16.10 -1.55 2.41
N TYR A 111 15.71 -2.79 2.70
CA TYR A 111 16.34 -3.99 2.18
C TYR A 111 15.64 -4.53 0.93
N GLY A 112 14.61 -3.85 0.44
CA GLY A 112 13.87 -4.21 -0.78
C GLY A 112 12.72 -5.18 -0.54
N GLN A 113 12.21 -5.73 -1.63
CA GLN A 113 11.06 -6.64 -1.60
C GLN A 113 11.44 -8.00 -1.01
N VAL A 114 10.44 -8.62 -0.37
CA VAL A 114 10.49 -10.01 0.07
C VAL A 114 10.57 -10.92 -1.16
N PRO A 115 11.33 -12.03 -1.13
CA PRO A 115 11.36 -12.98 -2.22
C PRO A 115 9.96 -13.45 -2.63
N SER A 116 9.61 -13.26 -3.91
CA SER A 116 8.27 -13.61 -4.42
C SER A 116 7.93 -15.09 -4.26
N GLU A 117 8.92 -15.97 -4.23
CA GLU A 117 8.77 -17.41 -3.97
C GLU A 117 8.20 -17.65 -2.56
N ILE A 118 8.66 -16.89 -1.56
CA ILE A 118 8.13 -16.94 -0.20
C ILE A 118 6.71 -16.38 -0.19
N ILE A 119 6.48 -15.20 -0.76
CA ILE A 119 5.16 -14.53 -0.74
C ILE A 119 4.05 -15.36 -1.39
N LYS A 120 4.33 -15.98 -2.55
CA LYS A 120 3.35 -16.81 -3.29
C LYS A 120 2.82 -17.99 -2.48
N GLU A 121 3.60 -18.50 -1.53
CA GLU A 121 3.22 -19.64 -0.69
C GLU A 121 2.32 -19.23 0.49
N LEU A 122 2.43 -17.98 0.95
CA LEU A 122 1.77 -17.49 2.17
C LEU A 122 0.31 -17.10 1.93
N ALA A 123 0.08 -16.39 0.84
CA ALA A 123 -1.25 -16.02 0.39
C ALA A 123 -1.14 -15.47 -1.03
N PRO A 124 -1.70 -16.14 -2.06
CA PRO A 124 -1.73 -15.61 -3.42
C PRO A 124 -2.52 -14.29 -3.53
N ALA A 125 -3.25 -13.89 -2.49
CA ALA A 125 -3.97 -12.62 -2.39
C ALA A 125 -3.21 -11.50 -1.65
N LEU A 126 -2.07 -11.81 -1.01
CA LEU A 126 -1.33 -10.87 -0.16
C LEU A 126 0.00 -10.55 -0.85
N GLU A 127 -0.03 -9.52 -1.68
CA GLU A 127 1.16 -9.01 -2.37
C GLU A 127 1.83 -7.93 -1.51
N PHE A 128 3.15 -7.83 -1.54
CA PHE A 128 3.89 -6.73 -0.91
C PHE A 128 4.46 -5.84 -2.02
N GLY A 129 4.23 -4.53 -1.90
CA GLY A 129 4.56 -3.56 -2.92
C GLY A 129 6.06 -3.33 -3.03
N ALA A 130 6.47 -2.49 -3.98
CA ALA A 130 7.87 -2.05 -4.08
C ALA A 130 8.31 -1.28 -2.82
N ASP A 131 7.33 -0.72 -2.10
CA ASP A 131 7.45 -0.10 -0.80
C ASP A 131 7.36 -1.12 0.35
N GLY A 132 7.33 -2.44 0.14
CA GLY A 132 7.30 -3.42 1.24
C GLY A 132 6.07 -3.35 2.16
N MET A 133 5.08 -2.52 1.83
CA MET A 133 3.77 -2.53 2.45
C MET A 133 2.91 -3.60 1.77
N PRO A 134 1.98 -4.25 2.49
CA PRO A 134 0.99 -5.09 1.84
C PRO A 134 0.21 -4.23 0.82
N VAL A 135 0.25 -4.63 -0.45
CA VAL A 135 -0.57 -4.05 -1.51
C VAL A 135 -1.99 -4.49 -1.21
N MET A 136 -2.82 -3.53 -0.80
CA MET A 136 -4.25 -3.73 -0.92
C MET A 136 -4.55 -3.73 -2.42
N ASN A 137 -4.76 -4.91 -3.00
CA ASN A 137 -5.56 -5.02 -4.22
C ASN A 137 -7.00 -4.63 -3.86
N MET A 138 -7.21 -3.32 -3.66
CA MET A 138 -8.50 -2.66 -3.54
C MET A 138 -9.18 -2.64 -4.93
N GLY A 139 -9.13 -3.77 -5.65
CA GLY A 139 -9.27 -3.82 -7.11
C GLY A 139 -10.01 -5.03 -7.66
N ASP A 140 -10.38 -6.02 -6.85
CA ASP A 140 -11.22 -7.14 -7.33
C ASP A 140 -12.54 -7.33 -6.54
N ASN A 141 -12.73 -6.66 -5.40
CA ASN A 141 -13.94 -6.80 -4.58
C ASN A 141 -14.69 -5.49 -4.24
N PHE A 142 -14.15 -4.32 -4.61
CA PHE A 142 -14.80 -3.02 -4.39
C PHE A 142 -14.90 -2.18 -5.68
N PHE A 143 -14.03 -2.43 -6.64
CA PHE A 143 -14.19 -1.98 -8.02
C PHE A 143 -14.37 -3.23 -8.89
N PRO A 144 -15.49 -3.36 -9.62
CA PRO A 144 -15.58 -4.40 -10.63
C PRO A 144 -14.45 -4.19 -11.63
N LYS A 145 -13.79 -5.29 -12.03
CA LYS A 145 -12.89 -5.34 -13.20
C LYS A 145 -13.46 -4.45 -14.31
N GLU A 146 -12.61 -3.61 -14.89
CA GLU A 146 -12.94 -2.82 -16.07
C GLU A 146 -13.69 -3.70 -17.08
N GLY A 147 -14.98 -3.40 -17.30
CA GLY A 147 -15.82 -4.09 -18.28
C GLY A 147 -17.18 -4.62 -17.82
N ALA A 148 -17.58 -4.53 -16.54
CA ALA A 148 -18.90 -5.00 -16.12
C ALA A 148 -19.65 -4.03 -15.18
N VAL A 149 -20.11 -2.89 -15.73
CA VAL A 149 -21.29 -2.19 -15.21
C VAL A 149 -22.44 -2.35 -16.19
N PRO A 150 -23.48 -3.15 -15.89
CA PRO A 150 -24.62 -3.28 -16.76
C PRO A 150 -25.45 -2.00 -16.70
N GLY A 151 -25.42 -1.19 -17.77
CA GLY A 151 -26.49 -0.24 -18.06
C GLY A 151 -26.15 1.26 -18.15
N MET A 152 -24.88 1.69 -18.21
CA MET A 152 -24.55 3.10 -18.49
C MET A 152 -23.78 3.27 -19.82
N PRO A 153 -24.29 4.06 -20.79
CA PRO A 153 -23.61 4.31 -22.05
C PRO A 153 -22.41 5.24 -21.82
N GLY A 154 -21.28 4.85 -22.42
CA GLY A 154 -19.95 5.35 -22.10
C GLY A 154 -19.68 6.82 -22.42
N LEU A 155 -18.82 7.42 -21.61
CA LEU A 155 -18.08 8.63 -21.95
C LEU A 155 -16.73 8.21 -22.57
N PRO A 156 -16.27 8.89 -23.64
CA PRO A 156 -15.03 8.53 -24.32
C PRO A 156 -13.81 8.92 -23.47
N VAL A 157 -12.89 7.99 -23.30
CA VAL A 157 -11.54 8.24 -22.77
C VAL A 157 -10.68 8.92 -23.85
N PRO A 158 -9.92 9.98 -23.55
CA PRO A 158 -9.00 10.57 -24.51
C PRO A 158 -7.75 9.70 -24.66
N ASP A 159 -7.44 9.30 -25.89
CA ASP A 159 -6.26 8.53 -26.28
C ASP A 159 -4.95 9.21 -25.84
N ALA A 160 -4.20 8.51 -24.99
CA ALA A 160 -2.82 8.85 -24.65
C ALA A 160 -1.86 8.27 -25.71
N ASP A 161 -1.86 8.84 -26.91
CA ASP A 161 -0.79 8.59 -27.88
C ASP A 161 -0.55 9.84 -28.73
N SER A 162 0.44 10.64 -28.31
CA SER A 162 1.31 11.43 -29.19
C SER A 162 2.36 12.13 -28.34
N ALA A 163 3.52 11.50 -28.27
CA ALA A 163 4.77 12.14 -27.88
C ALA A 163 5.00 13.42 -28.70
N GLN A 164 5.52 14.46 -28.05
CA GLN A 164 6.83 15.04 -28.42
C GLN A 164 7.21 16.17 -27.46
N CYS A 165 8.30 15.92 -26.73
CA CYS A 165 9.19 16.97 -26.27
C CYS A 165 9.59 17.85 -27.47
N SER A 166 9.39 19.16 -27.36
CA SER A 166 10.37 20.10 -27.91
C SER A 166 10.39 21.37 -27.08
N VAL A 167 11.58 21.62 -26.55
CA VAL A 167 12.03 22.86 -25.92
C VAL A 167 12.03 23.99 -26.95
N MET A 168 11.48 25.15 -26.59
CA MET A 168 12.01 26.49 -26.92
C MET A 168 11.41 27.53 -25.98
#